data_AF-A0A2V8H4X5-F1
#
_entry.id   AF-A0A2V8H4X5-F1
#
_cell.length_a   1.000
_cell.length_b   1.000
_cell.length_c   1.000
_cell.angle_alpha   90.00
_cell.angle_beta   90.00
_cell.angle_gamma   90.00
#
_symmetry.space_group_name_H-M   'P 1'
#
loop_
_entity.id
_entity.type
_entity.pdbx_description
1 polymer ?
#
loop_
_entity_poly.entity_id
_entity_poly.type
_entity_poly.pdbx_seq_one_letter_code
_entity_poly.pdbx_strand_id
1 'polypeptide(L)'
;MSTTKQHPIKAVLDLRKLTAEVVLSTSTHIFTEIYNNPNFTPPQAPAAPVDQATLKSANDALASAIGAAVDGGKKAIAQKKAQREVVVKLLTQLAHYAEANCKDDMTIFVSSGFTAKSSIRNTTPPVSESIKKIAPGPDSGQILLSLMNTPGAASYEIRWAPVGDGGVPGAWTSQAIGKIIKSPTTISGLRPGTTYAFQARAVKKAGGYSDWGDSVTRMVV
;
A
#
# COMPACT_ATOMS: atom_id res chain seq x y z
N MET A 1 -10.82 -26.69 -10.59
CA MET A 1 -9.73 -26.36 -9.64
C MET A 1 -9.40 -24.89 -9.80
N SER A 2 -9.79 -24.07 -8.82
CA SER A 2 -9.63 -22.62 -8.89
C SER A 2 -8.21 -22.24 -8.45
N THR A 3 -7.36 -21.86 -9.41
CA THR A 3 -6.03 -21.33 -9.13
C THR A 3 -6.17 -19.87 -8.66
N THR A 4 -6.23 -19.67 -7.35
CA THR A 4 -6.10 -18.34 -6.77
C THR A 4 -4.72 -17.79 -7.15
N LYS A 5 -4.67 -16.69 -7.91
CA LYS A 5 -3.41 -15.98 -8.21
C LYS A 5 -2.77 -15.55 -6.88
N GLN A 6 -1.75 -16.28 -6.45
CA GLN A 6 -0.92 -15.88 -5.30
C GLN A 6 0.02 -14.74 -5.74
N HIS A 7 0.15 -13.73 -4.88
CA HIS A 7 1.03 -12.59 -5.11
C HIS A 7 2.40 -12.87 -4.50
N PRO A 8 3.51 -12.64 -5.23
CA PRO A 8 4.84 -12.91 -4.71
C PRO A 8 5.13 -12.01 -3.51
N ILE A 9 5.57 -12.61 -2.40
CA ILE A 9 6.02 -11.88 -1.21
C ILE A 9 7.29 -11.11 -1.56
N LYS A 10 7.35 -9.85 -1.16
CA LYS A 10 8.51 -8.96 -1.36
C LYS A 10 8.99 -8.39 -0.04
N ALA A 11 10.30 -8.24 0.14
CA ALA A 11 10.91 -7.61 1.29
C ALA A 11 10.87 -6.07 1.18
N VAL A 12 10.84 -5.38 2.32
CA VAL A 12 11.12 -3.93 2.37
C VAL A 12 12.62 -3.70 2.19
N LEU A 13 13.01 -3.07 1.09
CA LEU A 13 14.41 -2.76 0.75
C LEU A 13 14.80 -1.29 1.01
N ASP A 14 14.00 -0.55 1.79
CA ASP A 14 14.25 0.86 2.11
C ASP A 14 15.39 1.08 3.14
N LEU A 15 16.18 0.04 3.45
CA LEU A 15 17.31 0.06 4.38
C LEU A 15 18.34 1.16 4.06
N ARG A 16 18.47 1.52 2.78
CA ARG A 16 19.35 2.62 2.32
C ARG A 16 18.99 3.98 2.90
N LYS A 17 17.72 4.20 3.28
CA LYS A 17 17.21 5.45 3.86
C LYS A 17 17.46 5.54 5.37
N LEU A 18 17.82 4.42 6.00
CA LEU A 18 18.01 4.33 7.45
C LEU A 18 19.42 4.81 7.85
N THR A 19 19.56 5.15 9.13
CA THR A 19 20.86 5.51 9.70
C THR A 19 21.76 4.26 9.81
N ALA A 20 23.07 4.45 9.93
CA ALA A 20 24.03 3.34 10.02
C ALA A 20 23.74 2.45 11.23
N GLU A 21 23.33 3.07 12.33
CA GLU A 21 23.02 2.43 13.61
C GLU A 21 21.77 1.54 13.47
N VAL A 22 20.73 2.03 12.80
CA VAL A 22 19.52 1.24 12.52
C VAL A 22 19.84 0.10 11.55
N VAL A 23 20.62 0.36 10.49
CA VAL A 23 21.05 -0.69 9.54
C VAL A 23 21.81 -1.82 10.26
N LEU A 24 22.72 -1.47 11.18
CA LEU A 24 23.46 -2.45 11.96
C LEU A 24 22.53 -3.28 12.86
N SER A 25 21.63 -2.63 13.60
CA SER A 25 20.66 -3.32 14.46
C SER A 25 19.77 -4.29 13.66
N THR A 26 19.22 -3.82 12.53
CA THR A 26 18.42 -4.65 11.62
C THR A 26 19.24 -5.80 11.05
N SER A 27 20.50 -5.55 10.65
CA SER A 27 21.35 -6.60 10.10
C SER A 27 21.69 -7.69 11.11
N THR A 28 21.93 -7.33 12.37
CA THR A 28 22.21 -8.29 13.45
C THR A 28 20.99 -9.14 13.76
N HIS A 29 19.79 -8.56 13.73
CA HIS A 29 18.55 -9.32 13.87
C HIS A 29 18.38 -10.33 12.73
N ILE A 30 18.48 -9.86 11.47
CA ILE A 30 18.37 -10.73 10.28
C ILE A 30 19.43 -11.82 10.29
N PHE A 31 20.65 -11.52 10.71
CA PHE A 31 21.73 -12.51 10.83
C PHE A 31 21.30 -13.70 11.71
N THR A 32 20.74 -13.43 12.89
CA THR A 32 20.28 -14.51 13.80
C THR A 32 19.10 -15.26 13.20
N GLU A 33 18.12 -14.54 12.65
CA GLU A 33 16.87 -15.15 12.15
C GLU A 33 17.07 -15.94 10.85
N ILE A 34 17.98 -15.54 9.95
CA ILE A 34 18.13 -16.22 8.66
C ILE A 34 19.06 -17.44 8.73
N TYR A 35 20.15 -17.37 9.52
CA TYR A 35 21.15 -18.44 9.55
C TYR A 35 20.85 -19.52 10.60
N ASN A 36 20.05 -19.22 11.63
CA ASN A 36 19.62 -20.23 12.61
C ASN A 36 18.25 -20.85 12.30
N ASN A 37 17.62 -20.48 11.18
CA ASN A 37 16.28 -20.91 10.84
C ASN A 37 16.29 -22.14 9.90
N PRO A 38 15.72 -23.28 10.33
CA PRO A 38 15.69 -24.51 9.54
C PRO A 38 15.02 -24.37 8.18
N ASN A 39 14.12 -23.39 8.00
CA ASN A 39 13.46 -23.15 6.71
C ASN A 39 14.42 -22.59 5.64
N PHE A 40 15.54 -22.00 6.05
CA PHE A 40 16.53 -21.39 5.17
C PHE A 40 17.86 -22.17 5.11
N THR A 41 17.83 -23.44 5.55
CA THR A 41 18.95 -24.38 5.46
C THR A 41 18.58 -25.59 4.58
N PRO A 42 19.57 -26.31 4.01
CA PRO A 42 19.30 -27.57 3.31
C PRO A 42 18.68 -28.63 4.24
N PRO A 43 17.74 -29.47 3.75
CA PRO A 43 17.22 -29.55 2.38
C PRO A 43 16.08 -28.57 2.03
N GLN A 44 15.63 -27.75 2.97
CA GLN A 44 14.43 -26.89 2.81
C GLN A 44 14.67 -25.73 1.83
N ALA A 45 15.89 -25.19 1.82
CA ALA A 45 16.37 -24.13 0.93
C ALA A 45 17.83 -24.40 0.49
N PRO A 46 18.27 -23.88 -0.68
CA PRO A 46 19.66 -23.96 -1.11
C PRO A 46 20.56 -23.12 -0.20
N ALA A 47 21.88 -23.27 -0.29
CA ALA A 47 22.80 -22.42 0.45
C ALA A 47 22.57 -20.93 0.12
N ALA A 48 22.58 -20.08 1.15
CA ALA A 48 22.40 -18.63 0.98
C ALA A 48 23.53 -18.03 0.12
N PRO A 49 23.23 -17.01 -0.72
CA PRO A 49 24.23 -16.37 -1.59
C PRO A 49 25.28 -15.55 -0.83
N VAL A 50 24.99 -15.18 0.41
CA VAL A 50 25.92 -14.54 1.34
C VAL A 50 26.10 -15.51 2.52
N ASP A 51 27.34 -15.86 2.84
CA ASP A 51 27.64 -16.73 3.96
C ASP A 51 27.64 -15.96 5.30
N GLN A 52 27.50 -16.71 6.39
CA GLN A 52 27.44 -16.17 7.74
C GLN A 52 28.70 -15.37 8.11
N ALA A 53 29.90 -15.81 7.72
CA ALA A 53 31.14 -15.11 8.08
C ALA A 53 31.23 -13.75 7.36
N THR A 54 30.82 -13.69 6.09
CA THR A 54 30.79 -12.45 5.31
C THR A 54 29.84 -11.41 5.91
N LEU A 55 28.60 -11.77 6.26
CA LEU A 55 27.68 -10.80 6.88
C LEU A 55 28.16 -10.36 8.27
N LYS A 56 28.70 -11.28 9.07
CA LYS A 56 29.28 -10.96 10.38
C LYS A 56 30.42 -9.94 10.25
N SER A 57 31.36 -10.18 9.34
CA SER A 57 32.50 -9.28 9.12
C SER A 57 32.04 -7.87 8.71
N ALA A 58 31.04 -7.78 7.83
CA ALA A 58 30.48 -6.49 7.41
C ALA A 58 29.79 -5.73 8.57
N ASN A 59 29.07 -6.44 9.44
CA ASN A 59 28.45 -5.85 10.63
C ASN A 59 29.50 -5.35 11.62
N ASP A 60 30.55 -6.13 11.89
CA ASP A 60 31.64 -5.75 12.77
C ASP A 60 32.38 -4.50 12.22
N ALA A 61 32.59 -4.43 10.90
CA ALA A 61 33.19 -3.27 10.22
C ALA A 61 32.30 -2.01 10.31
N LEU A 62 30.97 -2.16 10.15
CA LEU A 62 30.02 -1.06 10.31
C LEU A 62 29.97 -0.56 11.76
N ALA A 63 29.95 -1.47 12.74
CA ALA A 63 29.98 -1.13 14.16
C ALA A 63 31.23 -0.32 14.52
N SER A 64 32.40 -0.76 14.05
CA SER A 64 33.67 -0.03 14.22
C SER A 64 33.62 1.35 13.57
N ALA A 65 33.08 1.47 12.36
CA ALA A 65 32.96 2.74 11.66
C ALA A 65 31.95 3.71 12.32
N ILE A 66 30.91 3.20 12.98
CA ILE A 66 30.00 4.01 13.81
C ILE A 66 30.77 4.59 15.00
N GLY A 67 31.52 3.75 15.73
CA GLY A 67 32.33 4.20 16.87
C GLY A 67 33.39 5.23 16.49
N ALA A 68 34.08 5.04 15.37
CA ALA A 68 35.08 6.00 14.88
C ALA A 68 34.49 7.35 14.41
N ALA A 69 33.19 7.41 14.12
CA ALA A 69 32.53 8.62 13.63
C ALA A 69 31.93 9.49 14.74
N VAL A 70 32.10 9.12 16.02
CA VAL A 70 31.57 9.86 17.18
C VAL A 70 32.08 11.30 17.21
N ASP A 71 33.36 11.52 16.90
CA ASP A 71 33.98 12.86 16.87
C ASP A 71 33.63 13.69 15.63
N GLY A 72 32.78 13.17 14.73
CA GLY A 72 32.30 13.90 13.56
C GLY A 72 33.34 14.15 12.45
N GLY A 73 34.49 13.48 12.49
CA GLY A 73 35.54 13.63 11.49
C GLY A 73 35.05 13.26 10.08
N LYS A 74 35.28 14.14 9.08
CA LYS A 74 34.80 13.95 7.69
C LYS A 74 35.17 12.58 7.09
N LYS A 75 36.41 12.11 7.33
CA LYS A 75 36.88 10.79 6.88
C LYS A 75 36.11 9.64 7.55
N ALA A 76 35.89 9.72 8.86
CA ALA A 76 35.14 8.70 9.61
C ALA A 76 33.66 8.65 9.19
N ILE A 77 33.03 9.81 8.96
CA ILE A 77 31.66 9.89 8.42
C ILE A 77 31.58 9.26 7.03
N ALA A 78 32.55 9.53 6.16
CA ALA A 78 32.60 8.93 4.82
C ALA A 78 32.75 7.39 4.91
N GLN A 79 33.63 6.91 5.79
CA GLN A 79 33.83 5.48 6.03
C GLN A 79 32.56 4.82 6.58
N LYS A 80 31.88 5.44 7.55
CA LYS A 80 30.59 4.95 8.09
C LYS A 80 29.54 4.81 6.98
N LYS A 81 29.44 5.81 6.09
CA LYS A 81 28.53 5.74 4.94
C LYS A 81 28.92 4.61 3.98
N ALA A 82 30.21 4.44 3.67
CA ALA A 82 30.68 3.37 2.81
C ALA A 82 30.37 1.98 3.39
N GLN A 83 30.65 1.74 4.67
CA GLN A 83 30.35 0.46 5.32
C GLN A 83 28.86 0.17 5.42
N ARG A 84 28.03 1.21 5.66
CA ARG A 84 26.58 1.06 5.61
C ARG A 84 26.11 0.54 4.24
N GLU A 85 26.67 1.08 3.16
CA GLU A 85 26.33 0.63 1.80
C GLU A 85 26.73 -0.82 1.52
N VAL A 86 27.83 -1.30 2.11
CA VAL A 86 28.23 -2.72 2.01
C VAL A 86 27.18 -3.61 2.68
N VAL A 87 26.80 -3.32 3.93
CA VAL A 87 25.80 -4.10 4.67
C VAL A 87 24.45 -4.09 3.95
N VAL A 88 23.99 -2.93 3.45
CA VAL A 88 22.72 -2.82 2.70
C VAL A 88 22.72 -3.70 1.44
N LYS A 89 23.83 -3.78 0.70
CA LYS A 89 23.93 -4.64 -0.49
C LYS A 89 23.84 -6.13 -0.13
N LEU A 90 24.51 -6.56 0.94
CA LEU A 90 24.45 -7.95 1.42
C LEU A 90 23.03 -8.31 1.88
N LEU A 91 22.39 -7.43 2.67
CA LEU A 91 21.01 -7.62 3.11
C LEU A 91 20.02 -7.66 1.94
N THR A 92 20.27 -6.91 0.85
CA THR A 92 19.42 -6.96 -0.35
C THR A 92 19.50 -8.32 -1.04
N GLN A 93 20.70 -8.92 -1.12
CA GLN A 93 20.86 -10.27 -1.68
C GLN A 93 20.15 -11.32 -0.82
N LEU A 94 20.29 -11.22 0.51
CA LEU A 94 19.62 -12.10 1.45
C LEU A 94 18.10 -11.93 1.44
N ALA A 95 17.60 -10.71 1.24
CA ALA A 95 16.18 -10.45 1.09
C ALA A 95 15.59 -11.17 -0.14
N HIS A 96 16.25 -11.07 -1.29
CA HIS A 96 15.83 -11.81 -2.48
C HIS A 96 15.93 -13.32 -2.32
N TYR A 97 16.93 -13.80 -1.58
CA TYR A 97 17.02 -15.21 -1.21
C TYR A 97 15.83 -15.64 -0.32
N ALA A 98 15.46 -14.83 0.69
CA ALA A 98 14.32 -15.12 1.55
C ALA A 98 12.99 -15.10 0.75
N GLU A 99 12.81 -14.14 -0.15
CA GLU A 99 11.67 -14.07 -1.08
C GLU A 99 11.57 -15.33 -1.96
N ALA A 100 12.69 -15.82 -2.48
CA ALA A 100 12.71 -16.97 -3.38
C ALA A 100 12.45 -18.30 -2.66
N ASN A 101 12.77 -18.39 -1.37
CA ASN A 101 12.77 -19.66 -0.62
C ASN A 101 11.66 -19.75 0.44
N CYS A 102 10.82 -18.72 0.61
CA CYS A 102 9.70 -18.76 1.56
C CYS A 102 8.49 -19.57 1.08
N LYS A 103 8.52 -20.14 -0.13
CA LYS A 103 7.45 -20.99 -0.70
C LYS A 103 6.05 -20.35 -0.63
N ASP A 104 6.00 -19.03 -0.84
CA ASP A 104 4.79 -18.20 -0.71
C ASP A 104 4.13 -18.19 0.68
N ASP A 105 4.81 -18.71 1.71
CA ASP A 105 4.35 -18.67 3.10
C ASP A 105 4.89 -17.43 3.81
N MET A 106 3.98 -16.54 4.20
CA MET A 106 4.30 -15.31 4.92
C MET A 106 4.96 -15.57 6.29
N THR A 107 4.59 -16.66 6.95
CA THR A 107 5.17 -17.06 8.24
C THR A 107 6.64 -17.44 8.05
N ILE A 108 6.93 -18.23 7.00
CA ILE A 108 8.30 -18.59 6.66
C ILE A 108 9.08 -17.33 6.26
N PHE A 109 8.48 -16.44 5.47
CA PHE A 109 9.13 -15.19 5.09
C PHE A 109 9.47 -14.33 6.31
N VAL A 110 8.53 -14.08 7.22
CA VAL A 110 8.76 -13.24 8.42
C VAL A 110 9.80 -13.88 9.36
N SER A 111 9.87 -15.22 9.41
CA SER A 111 10.88 -15.94 10.19
C SER A 111 12.33 -15.75 9.69
N SER A 112 12.55 -15.12 8.54
CA SER A 112 13.89 -14.71 8.08
C SER A 112 14.40 -13.42 8.74
N GLY A 113 13.56 -12.75 9.55
CA GLY A 113 13.83 -11.44 10.12
C GLY A 113 13.56 -10.27 9.16
N PHE A 114 13.21 -10.54 7.90
CA PHE A 114 12.80 -9.51 6.96
C PHE A 114 11.33 -9.11 7.17
N THR A 115 11.07 -7.80 7.10
CA THR A 115 9.70 -7.30 7.03
C THR A 115 9.17 -7.41 5.61
N ALA A 116 8.01 -8.04 5.46
CA ALA A 116 7.33 -8.10 4.18
C ALA A 116 6.91 -6.69 3.80
N LYS A 117 7.29 -6.26 2.60
CA LYS A 117 6.68 -5.13 1.94
C LYS A 117 5.21 -5.45 1.86
N SER A 118 4.41 -4.59 2.48
CA SER A 118 2.97 -4.72 2.46
C SER A 118 2.51 -4.93 1.01
N SER A 119 2.13 -6.17 0.70
CA SER A 119 1.26 -6.49 -0.42
C SER A 119 -0.20 -6.36 0.01
N ILE A 120 -0.46 -5.61 1.09
CA ILE A 120 -1.74 -4.94 1.22
C ILE A 120 -1.69 -3.86 0.15
N ARG A 121 -2.22 -4.20 -1.04
CA ARG A 121 -2.96 -3.18 -1.77
C ARG A 121 -3.99 -2.72 -0.74
N ASN A 122 -3.83 -1.52 -0.17
CA ASN A 122 -4.83 -0.96 0.73
C ASN A 122 -6.20 -1.11 0.06
N THR A 123 -6.93 -2.13 0.46
CA THR A 123 -8.38 -2.24 0.33
C THR A 123 -8.95 -2.12 1.73
N THR A 124 -8.37 -1.23 2.53
CA THR A 124 -9.23 -0.29 3.23
C THR A 124 -9.65 0.68 2.14
N PRO A 125 -10.92 0.68 1.68
CA PRO A 125 -11.45 1.89 1.08
C PRO A 125 -11.11 3.02 2.05
N PRO A 126 -10.58 4.16 1.61
CA PRO A 126 -10.64 5.33 2.48
C PRO A 126 -12.07 5.41 3.01
N VAL A 127 -12.21 5.78 4.28
CA VAL A 127 -13.46 6.34 4.76
C VAL A 127 -13.77 7.51 3.80
N SER A 128 -14.61 7.15 2.83
CA SER A 128 -15.72 7.89 2.28
C SER A 128 -15.53 9.09 1.34
N GLU A 129 -14.41 9.32 0.65
CA GLU A 129 -14.47 10.11 -0.60
C GLU A 129 -14.75 9.21 -1.83
N SER A 130 -15.99 8.75 -2.00
CA SER A 130 -16.39 8.03 -3.22
C SER A 130 -16.61 8.95 -4.43
N ILE A 131 -16.83 10.24 -4.17
CA ILE A 131 -17.09 11.28 -5.17
C ILE A 131 -15.86 12.18 -5.25
N LYS A 132 -15.18 12.17 -6.39
CA LYS A 132 -13.99 12.99 -6.67
C LYS A 132 -14.34 14.46 -6.94
N LYS A 133 -15.45 14.68 -7.67
CA LYS A 133 -15.87 16.02 -8.10
C LYS A 133 -17.36 16.02 -8.46
N ILE A 134 -18.03 17.13 -8.12
CA ILE A 134 -19.37 17.46 -8.62
C ILE A 134 -19.28 18.78 -9.38
N ALA A 135 -19.77 18.80 -10.62
CA ALA A 135 -19.85 20.01 -11.44
C ALA A 135 -21.25 20.14 -12.06
N PRO A 136 -21.73 21.37 -12.34
CA PRO A 136 -22.91 21.57 -13.18
C PRO A 136 -22.73 20.90 -14.55
N GLY A 137 -23.82 20.34 -15.09
CA GLY A 137 -23.84 19.85 -16.46
C GLY A 137 -24.01 20.95 -17.49
N PRO A 138 -23.91 20.61 -18.79
CA PRO A 138 -24.10 21.56 -19.89
C PRO A 138 -25.53 22.10 -19.97
N ASP A 139 -26.53 21.33 -19.54
CA ASP A 139 -27.94 21.75 -19.50
C ASP A 139 -28.44 21.94 -18.06
N SER A 140 -29.42 22.84 -17.87
CA SER A 140 -30.06 23.04 -16.57
C SER A 140 -30.72 21.75 -16.07
N GLY A 141 -30.57 21.46 -14.78
CA GLY A 141 -31.08 20.22 -14.20
C GLY A 141 -30.13 19.02 -14.39
N GLN A 142 -28.89 19.27 -14.79
CA GLN A 142 -27.84 18.24 -14.90
C GLN A 142 -26.68 18.45 -13.93
N ILE A 143 -26.14 17.34 -13.45
CA ILE A 143 -24.90 17.30 -12.67
C ILE A 143 -23.95 16.28 -13.27
N LEU A 144 -22.70 16.69 -13.41
CA LEU A 144 -21.57 15.85 -13.78
C LEU A 144 -20.89 15.34 -12.51
N LEU A 145 -21.03 14.04 -12.24
CA LEU A 145 -20.41 13.38 -11.10
C LEU A 145 -19.15 12.61 -11.53
N SER A 146 -18.01 12.97 -10.98
CA SER A 146 -16.77 12.20 -11.14
C SER A 146 -16.54 11.33 -9.92
N LEU A 147 -16.39 10.03 -10.11
CA LEU A 147 -16.16 9.07 -9.03
C LEU A 147 -14.67 8.81 -8.82
N MET A 148 -14.30 8.49 -7.58
CA MET A 148 -12.96 7.95 -7.28
C MET A 148 -12.88 6.49 -7.75
N ASN A 149 -11.70 6.09 -8.23
CA ASN A 149 -11.48 4.69 -8.62
C ASN A 149 -11.29 3.82 -7.38
N THR A 150 -12.26 2.96 -7.09
CA THR A 150 -12.18 1.94 -6.03
C THR A 150 -11.57 0.66 -6.59
N PRO A 151 -10.39 0.23 -6.10
CA PRO A 151 -9.77 -1.03 -6.52
C PRO A 151 -10.70 -2.22 -6.27
N GLY A 152 -10.97 -3.03 -7.31
CA GLY A 152 -11.86 -4.20 -7.19
C GLY A 152 -13.34 -3.93 -7.47
N ALA A 153 -13.71 -2.68 -7.76
CA ALA A 153 -15.05 -2.35 -8.26
C ALA A 153 -15.28 -2.93 -9.66
N ALA A 154 -16.39 -3.66 -9.82
CA ALA A 154 -16.92 -4.08 -11.10
C ALA A 154 -17.81 -2.98 -11.72
N SER A 155 -18.56 -2.28 -10.88
CA SER A 155 -19.42 -1.15 -11.21
C SER A 155 -19.58 -0.24 -9.99
N TYR A 156 -20.31 0.86 -10.14
CA TYR A 156 -20.65 1.77 -9.06
C TYR A 156 -22.16 1.95 -8.99
N GLU A 157 -22.65 2.31 -7.81
CA GLU A 157 -24.01 2.77 -7.63
C GLU A 157 -23.97 4.15 -6.99
N ILE A 158 -24.67 5.10 -7.60
CA ILE A 158 -24.85 6.44 -7.05
C ILE A 158 -26.27 6.53 -6.52
N ARG A 159 -26.45 7.22 -5.40
CA ARG A 159 -27.76 7.70 -4.97
C ARG A 159 -27.77 9.20 -4.74
N TRP A 160 -28.92 9.83 -4.98
CA TRP A 160 -29.16 11.23 -4.67
C TRP A 160 -30.54 11.47 -4.08
N ALA A 161 -30.65 12.49 -3.24
CA ALA A 161 -31.91 12.91 -2.63
C ALA A 161 -31.96 14.44 -2.54
N PRO A 162 -33.13 15.07 -2.74
CA PRO A 162 -33.28 16.49 -2.48
C PRO A 162 -33.08 16.75 -0.98
N VAL A 163 -32.36 17.82 -0.66
CA VAL A 163 -32.12 18.26 0.72
C VAL A 163 -33.18 19.31 1.04
N GLY A 164 -34.03 19.00 2.03
CA GLY A 164 -35.05 19.92 2.51
C GLY A 164 -34.50 20.94 3.52
N ASP A 165 -35.39 21.82 3.99
CA ASP A 165 -35.06 22.78 5.03
C ASP A 165 -34.60 22.05 6.30
N GLY A 166 -33.42 22.40 6.81
CA GLY A 166 -32.77 21.70 7.92
C GLY A 166 -31.67 20.70 7.53
N GLY A 167 -31.33 20.57 6.24
CA GLY A 167 -30.16 19.80 5.79
C GLY A 167 -30.37 18.28 5.75
N VAL A 168 -31.60 17.81 5.91
CA VAL A 168 -31.95 16.39 5.89
C VAL A 168 -32.26 15.94 4.45
N PRO A 169 -31.58 14.89 3.92
CA PRO A 169 -31.93 14.32 2.63
C PRO A 169 -33.30 13.63 2.66
N GLY A 170 -34.12 13.90 1.65
CA GLY A 170 -35.42 13.24 1.42
C GLY A 170 -35.28 11.84 0.81
N ALA A 171 -36.23 11.46 -0.05
CA ALA A 171 -36.22 10.15 -0.69
C ALA A 171 -35.01 9.96 -1.62
N TRP A 172 -34.24 8.91 -1.38
CA TRP A 172 -33.08 8.56 -2.19
C TRP A 172 -33.48 7.87 -3.48
N THR A 173 -32.98 8.38 -4.60
CA THR A 173 -33.03 7.76 -5.93
C THR A 173 -31.67 7.16 -6.23
N SER A 174 -31.60 5.93 -6.75
CA SER A 174 -30.33 5.25 -7.09
C SER A 174 -30.19 5.00 -8.59
N GLN A 175 -28.95 5.01 -9.08
CA GLN A 175 -28.58 4.63 -10.44
C GLN A 175 -27.29 3.80 -10.44
N ALA A 176 -27.34 2.64 -11.09
CA ALA A 176 -26.18 1.80 -11.34
C ALA A 176 -25.39 2.32 -12.55
N ILE A 177 -24.06 2.37 -12.42
CA ILE A 177 -23.16 2.89 -13.44
C ILE A 177 -22.06 1.87 -13.70
N GLY A 178 -21.79 1.62 -14.98
CA GLY A 178 -20.71 0.75 -15.41
C GLY A 178 -19.33 1.23 -14.97
N LYS A 179 -18.28 0.49 -15.32
CA LYS A 179 -16.88 0.77 -14.96
C LYS A 179 -16.28 1.95 -15.74
N ILE A 180 -16.99 3.06 -15.89
CA ILE A 180 -16.53 4.25 -16.60
C ILE A 180 -16.09 5.27 -15.55
N ILE A 181 -14.81 5.21 -15.18
CA ILE A 181 -14.21 6.08 -14.13
C ILE A 181 -13.45 7.26 -14.76
N LYS A 182 -13.32 7.27 -16.09
CA LYS A 182 -12.54 8.27 -16.85
C LYS A 182 -13.38 9.46 -17.32
N SER A 183 -14.70 9.32 -17.38
CA SER A 183 -15.63 10.37 -17.78
C SER A 183 -16.63 10.62 -16.65
N PRO A 184 -17.03 11.88 -16.40
CA PRO A 184 -18.06 12.17 -15.43
C PRO A 184 -19.39 11.53 -15.88
N THR A 185 -20.13 11.00 -14.91
CA THR A 185 -21.49 10.50 -15.14
C THR A 185 -22.47 11.67 -15.08
N THR A 186 -23.27 11.84 -16.12
CA THR A 186 -24.35 12.82 -16.14
C THR A 186 -25.58 12.27 -15.40
N ILE A 187 -25.95 12.93 -14.31
CA ILE A 187 -27.26 12.76 -13.67
C ILE A 187 -28.16 13.85 -14.24
N SER A 188 -29.30 13.46 -14.80
CA SER A 188 -30.24 14.37 -15.47
C SER A 188 -31.63 14.29 -14.81
N GLY A 189 -32.49 15.27 -15.12
CA GLY A 189 -33.84 15.35 -14.58
C GLY A 189 -33.89 15.84 -13.12
N LEU A 190 -32.83 16.51 -12.65
CA LEU A 190 -32.84 17.17 -11.34
C LEU A 190 -33.54 18.52 -11.43
N ARG A 191 -34.20 18.95 -10.35
CA ARG A 191 -34.89 20.24 -10.30
C ARG A 191 -33.87 21.39 -10.13
N PRO A 192 -33.78 22.35 -11.07
CA PRO A 192 -32.93 23.53 -10.90
C PRO A 192 -33.34 24.33 -9.66
N GLY A 193 -32.38 24.97 -8.99
CA GLY A 193 -32.58 25.70 -7.74
C GLY A 193 -32.76 24.81 -6.50
N THR A 194 -32.73 23.49 -6.64
CA THR A 194 -32.83 22.55 -5.51
C THR A 194 -31.44 22.04 -5.11
N THR A 195 -31.16 21.97 -3.80
CA THR A 195 -29.96 21.32 -3.28
C THR A 195 -30.18 19.82 -3.19
N TYR A 196 -29.24 19.04 -3.72
CA TYR A 196 -29.25 17.59 -3.63
C TYR A 196 -28.04 17.08 -2.86
N ALA A 197 -28.24 16.03 -2.08
CA ALA A 197 -27.21 15.23 -1.46
C ALA A 197 -26.88 14.05 -2.38
N PHE A 198 -25.60 13.81 -2.62
CA PHE A 198 -25.10 12.73 -3.46
C PHE A 198 -24.22 11.79 -2.65
N GLN A 199 -24.38 10.49 -2.87
CA GLN A 199 -23.50 9.45 -2.33
C GLN A 199 -23.21 8.41 -3.40
N ALA A 200 -22.07 7.74 -3.27
CA ALA A 200 -21.69 6.66 -4.18
C ALA A 200 -21.14 5.47 -3.39
N ARG A 201 -21.31 4.27 -3.93
CA ARG A 201 -20.73 3.03 -3.43
C ARG A 201 -20.20 2.18 -4.58
N ALA A 202 -19.22 1.33 -4.29
CA ALA A 202 -18.68 0.38 -5.26
C ALA A 202 -19.47 -0.94 -5.21
N VAL A 203 -19.69 -1.54 -6.37
CA VAL A 203 -20.16 -2.92 -6.51
C VAL A 203 -18.95 -3.81 -6.73
N LYS A 204 -18.70 -4.75 -5.82
CA LYS A 204 -17.49 -5.58 -5.83
C LYS A 204 -17.59 -6.67 -6.89
N LYS A 205 -16.47 -6.95 -7.59
CA LYS A 205 -16.40 -8.02 -8.60
C LYS A 205 -16.71 -9.43 -8.05
N ALA A 206 -16.46 -9.65 -6.75
CA ALA A 206 -16.75 -10.90 -6.05
C ALA A 206 -18.19 -11.00 -5.51
N GLY A 207 -19.06 -10.01 -5.81
CA GLY A 207 -20.39 -9.88 -5.22
C GLY A 207 -20.41 -8.96 -3.99
N GLY A 208 -21.56 -8.31 -3.77
CA GLY A 208 -21.80 -7.39 -2.66
C GLY A 208 -21.37 -5.94 -2.92
N TYR A 209 -21.75 -5.07 -2.00
CA TYR A 209 -21.52 -3.62 -2.08
C TYR A 209 -20.43 -3.19 -1.09
N SER A 210 -19.78 -2.05 -1.33
CA SER A 210 -19.13 -1.28 -0.28
C SER A 210 -20.19 -0.53 0.54
N ASP A 211 -19.77 0.01 1.68
CA ASP A 211 -20.53 1.06 2.36
C ASP A 211 -20.67 2.29 1.45
N TRP A 212 -21.66 3.12 1.75
CA TRP A 212 -21.84 4.41 1.09
C TRP A 212 -20.72 5.37 1.48
N GLY A 213 -20.19 6.10 0.51
CA GLY A 213 -19.30 7.22 0.76
C GLY A 213 -20.01 8.43 1.38
N ASP A 214 -19.24 9.48 1.62
CA ASP A 214 -19.68 10.70 2.27
C ASP A 214 -20.72 11.39 1.41
N SER A 215 -21.67 12.00 2.10
CA SER A 215 -22.67 12.81 1.43
C SER A 215 -22.05 14.13 1.00
N VAL A 216 -22.08 14.38 -0.30
CA VAL A 216 -21.68 15.66 -0.88
C VAL A 216 -22.94 16.40 -1.31
N THR A 217 -23.12 17.64 -0.84
CA THR A 217 -24.27 18.47 -1.20
C THR A 217 -23.93 19.45 -2.31
N ARG A 218 -24.84 19.61 -3.28
CA ARG A 218 -24.69 20.58 -4.36
C ARG A 218 -26.06 21.09 -4.81
N MET A 219 -26.16 22.41 -4.99
CA MET A 219 -27.30 23.03 -5.66
C MET A 219 -27.21 22.81 -7.17
N VAL A 220 -28.33 22.37 -7.75
CA VAL A 220 -28.47 22.19 -9.20
C VAL A 220 -28.84 23.53 -9.81
N VAL A 221 -28.16 23.87 -10.91
CA VAL A 221 -28.39 25.08 -11.72
C VAL A 221 -29.01 24.68 -13.05
#